data_AF-A0A2E5X7U6-F1
#
_entry.id   AF-A0A2E5X7U6-F1
#
_cell.length_a   1.000
_cell.length_b   1.000
_cell.length_c   1.000
_cell.angle_alpha   90.00
_cell.angle_beta   90.00
_cell.angle_gamma   90.00
#
_symmetry.space_group_name_H-M   'P 1'
#
loop_
_entity.id
_entity.type
_entity.pdbx_description
1 polymer ?
#
loop_
_entity_poly.entity_id
_entity_poly.type
_entity_poly.pdbx_seq_one_letter_code
_entity_poly.pdbx_strand_id
1 'polypeptide(L)'
;MARDLVAVLVLAGLGAPPLVMGGTGSLGLLVWLALVAMPVGVMAGGLGLRLWPAGWAVPGLWMILLALVESRAGNPLPTAPWAVMAWFGLFAVGFSLGHLRPEAVWTRAACSLASCALASGLLTLWGWGAGHSAGVWPAQIGASLLDISPVALVTECAGLDWMRHPAVYQNGGTAHMGPELRTAWQGSLAGPGVFLFGCLALGLSGRSKRRPRVPEKNPSTVHRPAPASQADSPAD
;
A
#
# COMPACT_ATOMS: atom_id res chain seq x y z
N MET A 1 18.95 -9.75 -9.69
CA MET A 1 18.76 -10.75 -8.61
C MET A 1 19.19 -10.21 -7.25
N ALA A 2 20.47 -9.95 -6.98
CA ALA A 2 20.90 -9.45 -5.65
C ALA A 2 20.17 -8.17 -5.20
N ARG A 3 20.05 -7.17 -6.10
CA ARG A 3 19.29 -5.93 -5.83
C ARG A 3 17.82 -6.20 -5.46
N ASP A 4 17.15 -7.08 -6.19
CA ASP A 4 15.74 -7.37 -5.98
C ASP A 4 15.53 -8.11 -4.65
N LEU A 5 16.45 -9.01 -4.30
CA LEU A 5 16.44 -9.69 -3.00
C LEU A 5 16.61 -8.70 -1.85
N VAL A 6 17.58 -7.79 -1.94
CA VAL A 6 17.80 -6.75 -0.91
C VAL A 6 16.56 -5.88 -0.76
N ALA A 7 15.97 -5.43 -1.87
CA ALA A 7 14.74 -4.63 -1.83
C ALA A 7 13.57 -5.39 -1.17
N VAL A 8 13.38 -6.68 -1.51
CA VAL A 8 12.36 -7.52 -0.88
C VAL A 8 12.60 -7.65 0.62
N LEU A 9 13.83 -7.92 1.05
CA LEU A 9 14.17 -8.06 2.48
C LEU A 9 13.95 -6.76 3.25
N VAL A 10 14.35 -5.62 2.68
CA VAL A 10 14.15 -4.31 3.31
C VAL A 10 12.66 -4.00 3.43
N LEU A 11 11.89 -4.15 2.34
CA LEU A 11 10.45 -3.86 2.34
C LEU A 11 9.65 -4.83 3.20
N ALA A 12 10.00 -6.12 3.21
CA ALA A 12 9.39 -7.10 4.10
C ALA A 12 9.73 -6.81 5.57
N GLY A 13 10.98 -6.40 5.85
CA GLY A 13 11.43 -6.00 7.18
C GLY A 13 10.64 -4.84 7.78
N LEU A 14 10.05 -3.97 6.95
CA LEU A 14 9.15 -2.91 7.42
C LEU A 14 7.87 -3.44 8.08
N GLY A 15 7.50 -4.71 7.90
CA GLY A 15 6.36 -5.33 8.58
C GLY A 15 6.67 -5.87 9.98
N ALA A 16 7.95 -5.98 10.35
CA ALA A 16 8.39 -6.55 11.62
C ALA A 16 8.54 -5.60 12.84
N PRO A 17 8.53 -4.25 12.75
CA PRO A 17 8.77 -3.38 13.90
C PRO A 17 7.93 -3.65 15.16
N PRO A 18 6.61 -3.98 15.08
CA PRO A 18 5.82 -4.29 16.28
C PRO A 18 6.43 -5.40 17.15
N LEU A 19 7.12 -6.37 16.53
CA LEU A 19 7.73 -7.50 17.23
C LEU A 19 8.95 -7.10 18.06
N VAL A 20 9.69 -6.07 17.62
CA VAL A 20 10.87 -5.57 18.31
C VAL A 20 10.49 -4.57 19.41
N MET A 21 9.38 -3.84 19.21
CA MET A 21 8.90 -2.80 20.14
C MET A 21 8.07 -3.36 21.31
N GLY A 22 8.00 -4.68 21.49
CA GLY A 22 7.21 -5.32 22.55
C GLY A 22 5.70 -5.33 22.28
N GLY A 23 5.26 -4.91 21.09
CA GLY A 23 3.88 -5.05 20.63
C GLY A 23 3.63 -6.50 20.16
N THR A 24 3.45 -7.41 21.11
CA THR A 24 3.42 -8.86 20.85
C THR A 24 2.06 -9.42 20.42
N GLY A 25 1.03 -8.58 20.32
CA GLY A 25 -0.31 -9.01 19.94
C GLY A 25 -0.49 -9.09 18.42
N SER A 26 -1.20 -10.11 17.96
CA SER A 26 -1.61 -10.26 16.54
C SER A 26 -2.34 -9.04 16.01
N LEU A 27 -3.16 -8.39 16.84
CA LEU A 27 -3.84 -7.15 16.49
C LEU A 27 -2.86 -6.00 16.23
N GLY A 28 -1.82 -5.85 17.04
CA GLY A 28 -0.82 -4.80 16.86
C GLY A 28 -0.06 -4.98 15.54
N LEU A 29 0.33 -6.22 15.23
CA LEU A 29 0.93 -6.56 13.94
C LEU A 29 -0.06 -6.30 12.79
N LEU A 30 -1.32 -6.69 12.94
CA LEU A 30 -2.35 -6.51 11.92
C LEU A 30 -2.57 -5.03 11.58
N VAL A 31 -2.73 -4.18 12.60
CA VAL A 31 -2.87 -2.72 12.46
C VAL A 31 -1.66 -2.14 11.74
N TRP A 32 -0.46 -2.58 12.12
CA TRP A 32 0.77 -2.15 11.48
C TRP A 32 0.82 -2.53 10.00
N LEU A 33 0.55 -3.78 9.67
CA LEU A 33 0.51 -4.28 8.29
C LEU A 33 -0.51 -3.51 7.45
N ALA A 34 -1.68 -3.21 8.00
CA ALA A 34 -2.70 -2.40 7.32
C ALA A 34 -2.19 -1.01 6.94
N LEU A 35 -1.44 -0.35 7.84
CA LEU A 35 -0.86 0.96 7.61
C LEU A 35 0.27 0.94 6.57
N VAL A 36 1.14 -0.07 6.60
CA VAL A 36 2.33 -0.10 5.73
C VAL A 36 2.07 -0.78 4.38
N ALA A 37 1.01 -1.57 4.22
CA ALA A 37 0.78 -2.37 3.02
C ALA A 37 0.77 -1.55 1.73
N MET A 38 -0.06 -0.51 1.64
CA MET A 38 -0.17 0.31 0.45
C MET A 38 1.11 1.13 0.18
N PRO A 39 1.70 1.87 1.14
CA PRO A 39 2.94 2.61 0.90
C PRO A 39 4.11 1.72 0.46
N VAL A 40 4.29 0.56 1.09
CA VAL A 40 5.32 -0.43 0.71
C VAL A 40 5.05 -0.99 -0.68
N GLY A 41 3.78 -1.20 -1.04
CA GLY A 41 3.37 -1.49 -2.41
C GLY A 41 3.86 -0.42 -3.39
N VAL A 42 3.59 0.86 -3.13
CA VAL A 42 4.02 1.97 -4.00
C VAL A 42 5.54 2.00 -4.15
N MET A 43 6.29 1.80 -3.07
CA MET A 43 7.75 1.71 -3.13
C MET A 43 8.21 0.53 -4.00
N ALA A 44 7.63 -0.66 -3.80
CA ALA A 44 7.96 -1.85 -4.60
C ALA A 44 7.69 -1.63 -6.10
N GLY A 45 6.55 -1.02 -6.44
CA GLY A 45 6.17 -0.69 -7.81
C GLY A 45 7.09 0.36 -8.44
N GLY A 46 7.43 1.41 -7.68
CA GLY A 46 8.33 2.49 -8.10
C GLY A 46 9.78 2.06 -8.27
N LEU A 47 10.26 1.10 -7.46
CA LEU A 47 11.57 0.45 -7.64
C LEU A 47 11.62 -0.46 -8.87
N GLY A 48 10.47 -0.70 -9.53
CA GLY A 48 10.39 -1.55 -10.70
C GLY A 48 10.61 -3.02 -10.37
N LEU A 49 10.24 -3.47 -9.17
CA LEU A 49 10.32 -4.89 -8.83
C LEU A 49 9.47 -5.71 -9.79
N ARG A 50 9.94 -6.91 -10.14
CA ARG A 50 9.16 -7.85 -10.95
C ARG A 50 8.03 -8.37 -10.09
N LEU A 51 6.79 -8.29 -10.60
CA LEU A 51 5.60 -8.76 -9.87
C LEU A 51 5.78 -10.19 -9.38
N TRP A 52 6.27 -11.09 -10.25
CA TRP A 52 6.63 -12.46 -9.91
C TRP A 52 8.13 -12.72 -10.13
N PRO A 53 8.84 -13.35 -9.17
CA PRO A 53 8.39 -13.71 -7.81
C PRO A 53 8.58 -12.59 -6.77
N ALA A 54 9.39 -11.57 -7.07
CA ALA A 54 9.88 -10.62 -6.07
C ALA A 54 8.77 -9.76 -5.42
N GLY A 55 7.82 -9.23 -6.21
CA GLY A 55 6.75 -8.39 -5.69
C GLY A 55 5.86 -9.11 -4.67
N TRP A 56 5.49 -10.36 -4.94
CA TRP A 56 4.64 -11.15 -4.03
C TRP A 56 5.38 -11.72 -2.82
N ALA A 57 6.71 -11.80 -2.86
CA ALA A 57 7.51 -12.25 -1.71
C ALA A 57 7.34 -11.32 -0.49
N VAL A 58 7.11 -10.01 -0.70
CA VAL A 58 6.94 -9.04 0.40
C VAL A 58 5.71 -9.34 1.26
N PRO A 59 4.47 -9.29 0.73
CA PRO A 59 3.29 -9.63 1.54
C PRO A 59 3.26 -11.12 1.94
N GLY A 60 3.93 -12.01 1.20
CA GLY A 60 4.13 -13.41 1.59
C GLY A 60 4.95 -13.58 2.86
N LEU A 61 6.02 -12.81 3.04
CA LEU A 61 6.81 -12.80 4.28
C LEU A 61 6.01 -12.23 5.46
N TRP A 62 5.15 -11.24 5.23
CA TRP A 62 4.24 -10.74 6.28
C TRP A 62 3.20 -11.78 6.70
N MET A 63 2.70 -12.59 5.76
CA MET A 63 1.80 -13.71 6.08
C MET A 63 2.48 -14.75 6.97
N ILE A 64 3.74 -15.10 6.68
CA ILE A 64 4.54 -15.99 7.54
C ILE A 64 4.71 -15.35 8.93
N LEU A 65 4.98 -14.05 8.98
CA LEU A 65 5.12 -13.32 10.23
C LEU A 65 3.84 -13.36 11.07
N LEU A 66 2.68 -13.08 10.46
CA LEU A 66 1.40 -13.17 11.15
C LEU A 66 1.14 -14.60 11.64
N ALA A 67 1.37 -15.61 10.81
CA ALA A 67 1.17 -17.01 11.21
C ALA A 67 2.04 -17.40 12.42
N LEU A 68 3.28 -16.91 12.50
CA LEU A 68 4.16 -17.14 13.65
C LEU A 68 3.64 -16.44 14.91
N VAL A 69 3.13 -15.21 14.81
CA VAL A 69 2.53 -14.49 15.95
C VAL A 69 1.24 -15.17 16.40
N GLU A 70 0.34 -15.49 15.47
CA GLU A 70 -0.93 -16.18 15.73
C GLU A 70 -0.72 -17.54 16.40
N SER A 71 0.32 -18.30 16.00
CA SER A 71 0.65 -19.59 16.62
C SER A 71 1.00 -19.50 18.11
N ARG A 72 1.31 -18.30 18.60
CA ARG A 72 1.68 -18.01 20.00
C ARG A 72 0.62 -17.17 20.71
N ALA A 73 -0.41 -16.72 20.00
CA ALA A 73 -1.42 -15.83 20.55
C ALA A 73 -2.39 -16.60 21.45
N GLY A 74 -2.67 -16.08 22.64
CA GLY A 74 -3.71 -16.64 23.52
C GLY A 74 -5.13 -16.40 22.99
N ASN A 75 -5.31 -15.39 22.12
CA ASN A 75 -6.56 -15.06 21.45
C ASN A 75 -6.28 -14.86 19.95
N PRO A 76 -6.39 -15.90 19.12
CA PRO A 76 -6.15 -15.80 17.69
C PRO A 76 -7.22 -14.94 17.00
N LEU A 77 -6.87 -14.41 15.83
CA LEU A 77 -7.79 -13.63 15.00
C LEU A 77 -8.89 -14.54 14.44
N PRO A 78 -10.18 -14.20 14.62
CA PRO A 78 -11.30 -15.05 14.19
C PRO A 78 -11.26 -15.42 12.70
N THR A 79 -10.91 -14.46 11.84
CA THR A 79 -10.90 -14.65 10.39
C THR A 79 -9.64 -14.09 9.74
N ALA A 80 -8.46 -14.50 10.23
CA ALA A 80 -7.16 -14.11 9.69
C ALA A 80 -7.04 -14.18 8.15
N PRO A 81 -7.56 -15.22 7.44
CA PRO A 81 -7.43 -15.32 5.99
C PRO A 81 -8.01 -14.11 5.23
N TRP A 82 -9.16 -13.58 5.67
CA TRP A 82 -9.78 -12.43 5.02
C TRP A 82 -8.98 -11.14 5.23
N ALA A 83 -8.35 -10.99 6.40
CA ALA A 83 -7.48 -9.87 6.69
C ALA A 83 -6.19 -9.90 5.84
N VAL A 84 -5.63 -11.11 5.64
CA VAL A 84 -4.51 -11.33 4.73
C VAL A 84 -4.89 -10.88 3.31
N MET A 85 -6.04 -11.31 2.79
CA MET A 85 -6.50 -10.89 1.47
C MET A 85 -6.65 -9.36 1.36
N ALA A 86 -7.20 -8.72 2.39
CA ALA A 86 -7.37 -7.27 2.43
C ALA A 86 -6.03 -6.52 2.30
N TRP A 87 -5.02 -6.85 3.12
CA TRP A 87 -3.73 -6.17 3.02
C TRP A 87 -2.95 -6.54 1.76
N PHE A 88 -3.12 -7.76 1.22
CA PHE A 88 -2.53 -8.15 -0.08
C PHE A 88 -3.11 -7.28 -1.20
N GLY A 89 -4.42 -7.01 -1.16
CA GLY A 89 -5.08 -6.10 -2.08
C GLY A 89 -4.58 -4.66 -1.93
N LEU A 90 -4.45 -4.15 -0.71
CA LEU A 90 -3.87 -2.81 -0.46
C LEU A 90 -2.43 -2.69 -1.00
N PHE A 91 -1.60 -3.71 -0.75
CA PHE A 91 -0.25 -3.78 -1.32
C PHE A 91 -0.27 -3.78 -2.85
N ALA A 92 -1.13 -4.59 -3.47
CA ALA A 92 -1.28 -4.68 -4.92
C ALA A 92 -1.73 -3.33 -5.54
N VAL A 93 -2.69 -2.64 -4.91
CA VAL A 93 -3.09 -1.28 -5.31
C VAL A 93 -1.89 -0.34 -5.24
N GLY A 94 -1.17 -0.31 -4.12
CA GLY A 94 0.04 0.48 -3.98
C GLY A 94 1.07 0.18 -5.08
N PHE A 95 1.34 -1.10 -5.32
CA PHE A 95 2.28 -1.56 -6.34
C PHE A 95 1.88 -1.09 -7.74
N SER A 96 0.60 -1.16 -8.08
CA SER A 96 0.09 -0.66 -9.37
C SER A 96 0.31 0.85 -9.53
N LEU A 97 0.09 1.63 -8.47
CA LEU A 97 0.30 3.08 -8.47
C LEU A 97 1.77 3.44 -8.67
N GLY A 98 2.67 2.77 -7.94
CA GLY A 98 4.12 2.94 -8.11
C GLY A 98 4.59 2.58 -9.53
N HIS A 99 3.93 1.61 -10.16
CA HIS A 99 4.26 1.20 -11.53
C HIS A 99 3.81 2.18 -12.61
N LEU A 100 2.66 2.84 -12.40
CA LEU A 100 2.05 3.80 -13.34
C LEU A 100 2.74 5.16 -13.32
N ARG A 101 3.29 5.57 -12.18
CA ARG A 101 3.88 6.91 -11.99
C ARG A 101 5.30 6.80 -11.43
N PRO A 102 6.29 6.38 -12.25
CA PRO A 102 7.67 6.21 -11.80
C PRO A 102 8.41 7.53 -11.51
N GLU A 103 7.75 8.70 -11.66
CA GLU A 103 8.37 9.98 -11.39
C GLU A 103 8.68 10.16 -9.89
N ALA A 104 9.84 10.76 -9.59
CA ALA A 104 10.37 10.92 -8.24
C ALA A 104 9.41 11.62 -7.25
N VAL A 105 8.45 12.40 -7.75
CA VAL A 105 7.44 13.09 -6.92
C VAL A 105 6.50 12.09 -6.23
N TRP A 106 6.10 11.02 -6.91
CA TRP A 106 5.20 10.00 -6.35
C TRP A 106 5.90 9.10 -5.35
N THR A 107 7.17 8.79 -5.59
CA THR A 107 8.00 8.09 -4.59
C THR A 107 8.17 8.94 -3.34
N ARG A 108 8.37 10.26 -3.47
CA ARG A 108 8.42 11.19 -2.32
C ARG A 108 7.08 11.27 -1.60
N ALA A 109 5.95 11.33 -2.31
CA ALA A 109 4.62 11.33 -1.72
C ALA A 109 4.29 10.00 -1.01
N ALA A 110 4.72 8.88 -1.58
CA ALA A 110 4.59 7.56 -0.95
C ALA A 110 5.48 7.43 0.29
N CYS A 111 6.71 7.95 0.23
CA CYS A 111 7.58 8.04 1.40
C CYS A 111 6.97 8.96 2.46
N SER A 112 6.39 10.12 2.10
CA SER A 112 5.73 10.98 3.08
C SER A 112 4.49 10.34 3.67
N LEU A 113 3.67 9.63 2.87
CA LEU A 113 2.52 8.87 3.38
C LEU A 113 2.97 7.71 4.26
N ALA A 114 4.04 6.99 3.89
CA ALA A 114 4.65 5.97 4.73
C ALA A 114 5.16 6.58 6.04
N SER A 115 5.86 7.72 6.00
CA SER A 115 6.34 8.42 7.18
C SER A 115 5.20 8.94 8.05
N CYS A 116 4.11 9.44 7.47
CA CYS A 116 2.91 9.85 8.21
C CYS A 116 2.21 8.64 8.83
N ALA A 117 2.11 7.52 8.11
CA ALA A 117 1.53 6.27 8.62
C ALA A 117 2.40 5.67 9.73
N LEU A 118 3.73 5.68 9.57
CA LEU A 118 4.71 5.27 10.58
C LEU A 118 4.63 6.17 11.80
N ALA A 119 4.62 7.50 11.63
CA ALA A 119 4.50 8.46 12.72
C ALA A 119 3.16 8.28 13.46
N SER A 120 2.05 8.11 12.73
CA SER A 120 0.73 7.87 13.32
C SER A 120 0.69 6.54 14.08
N GLY A 121 1.26 5.48 13.50
CA GLY A 121 1.38 4.17 14.15
C GLY A 121 2.23 4.22 15.41
N LEU A 122 3.38 4.92 15.37
CA LEU A 122 4.28 5.10 16.52
C LEU A 122 3.61 5.91 17.64
N LEU A 123 2.91 7.01 17.30
CA LEU A 123 2.14 7.80 18.27
C LEU A 123 1.02 6.98 18.93
N THR A 124 0.42 6.05 18.17
CA THR A 124 -0.60 5.14 18.68
C THR A 124 0.02 4.08 19.60
N LEU A 125 1.16 3.48 19.21
CA LEU A 125 1.86 2.45 19.98
C LEU A 125 2.47 2.99 21.28
N TRP A 126 2.90 4.25 21.32
CA TRP A 126 3.45 4.91 22.52
C TRP A 126 2.39 5.57 23.41
N GLY A 127 1.10 5.44 23.07
CA GLY A 127 0.01 6.02 23.88
C GLY A 127 -0.01 7.55 23.89
N TRP A 128 0.81 8.22 23.07
CA TRP A 128 0.81 9.68 22.95
C TRP A 128 -0.45 10.21 22.25
N GLY A 129 -1.15 9.35 21.49
CA GLY A 129 -2.48 9.63 20.94
C GLY A 129 -3.64 9.50 21.94
N ALA A 130 -3.42 9.06 23.18
CA ALA A 130 -4.48 8.86 24.19
C ALA A 130 -4.99 10.17 24.81
N GLY A 131 -4.61 11.33 24.26
CA GLY A 131 -5.08 12.63 24.72
C GLY A 131 -6.51 12.92 24.28
N HIS A 132 -7.48 12.66 25.14
CA HIS A 132 -8.78 13.34 25.34
C HIS A 132 -9.61 13.84 24.14
N SER A 133 -9.38 13.37 22.91
CA SER A 133 -10.15 13.80 21.73
C SER A 133 -11.57 13.23 21.64
N ALA A 134 -12.05 12.61 22.72
CA ALA A 134 -13.40 12.11 22.84
C ALA A 134 -14.41 13.24 22.54
N GLY A 135 -15.11 13.11 21.40
CA GLY A 135 -16.16 14.04 20.99
C GLY A 135 -15.71 15.25 20.16
N VAL A 136 -14.47 15.29 19.65
CA VAL A 136 -14.02 16.41 18.80
C VAL A 136 -14.65 16.38 17.40
N TRP A 137 -15.02 15.20 16.90
CA TRP A 137 -15.52 15.03 15.53
C TRP A 137 -17.01 14.67 15.51
N PRO A 138 -17.81 15.28 14.62
CA PRO A 138 -19.16 14.82 14.32
C PRO A 138 -19.17 13.33 13.95
N ALA A 139 -20.19 12.59 14.41
CA ALA A 139 -20.32 11.15 14.24
C ALA A 139 -20.15 10.69 12.78
N GLN A 140 -20.74 11.44 11.85
CA GLN A 140 -20.71 11.16 10.41
C GLN A 140 -19.30 11.28 9.84
N ILE A 141 -18.51 12.24 10.32
CA ILE A 141 -17.12 12.42 9.89
C ILE A 141 -16.28 11.26 10.42
N GLY A 142 -16.43 10.90 11.68
CA GLY A 142 -15.69 9.77 12.26
C GLY A 142 -16.04 8.43 11.59
N ALA A 143 -17.31 8.20 11.27
CA ALA A 143 -17.74 7.04 10.48
C ALA A 143 -17.09 7.01 9.09
N SER A 144 -17.10 8.14 8.38
CA SER A 144 -16.47 8.26 7.05
C SER A 144 -14.95 8.01 7.11
N LEU A 145 -14.28 8.51 8.14
CA LEU A 145 -12.84 8.27 8.35
C LEU A 145 -12.55 6.79 8.64
N LEU A 146 -13.43 6.10 9.39
CA LEU A 146 -13.32 4.67 9.60
C LEU A 146 -13.54 3.88 8.30
N ASP A 147 -14.48 4.28 7.45
CA ASP A 147 -14.74 3.60 6.17
C ASP A 147 -13.56 3.71 5.19
N ILE A 148 -12.82 4.82 5.23
CA ILE A 148 -11.64 5.04 4.39
C ILE A 148 -10.38 4.43 5.04
N SER A 149 -10.42 4.12 6.33
CA SER A 149 -9.26 3.65 7.08
C SER A 149 -8.83 2.25 6.64
N PRO A 150 -7.57 2.07 6.17
CA PRO A 150 -7.06 0.74 5.86
C PRO A 150 -6.99 -0.14 7.11
N VAL A 151 -6.82 0.46 8.29
CA VAL A 151 -6.82 -0.26 9.56
C VAL A 151 -8.19 -0.87 9.82
N ALA A 152 -9.25 -0.06 9.77
CA ALA A 152 -10.61 -0.53 10.01
C ALA A 152 -11.01 -1.63 9.02
N LEU A 153 -10.68 -1.43 7.73
CA LEU A 153 -10.90 -2.43 6.69
C LEU A 153 -10.23 -3.77 7.04
N VAL A 154 -8.94 -3.77 7.36
CA VAL A 154 -8.18 -5.00 7.59
C VAL A 154 -8.55 -5.67 8.92
N THR A 155 -8.79 -4.91 9.99
CA THR A 155 -9.18 -5.45 11.31
C THR A 155 -10.60 -6.01 11.30
N GLU A 156 -11.54 -5.35 10.62
CA GLU A 156 -12.91 -5.87 10.44
C GLU A 156 -12.92 -7.08 9.50
N CYS A 157 -12.02 -7.14 8.51
CA CYS A 157 -11.78 -8.37 7.76
C CYS A 157 -11.26 -9.51 8.65
N ALA A 158 -10.52 -9.22 9.73
CA ALA A 158 -10.10 -10.22 10.71
C ALA A 158 -11.22 -10.67 11.67
N GLY A 159 -12.43 -10.12 11.53
CA GLY A 159 -13.58 -10.44 12.36
C GLY A 159 -13.64 -9.63 13.66
N LEU A 160 -12.88 -8.54 13.74
CA LEU A 160 -12.87 -7.64 14.89
C LEU A 160 -13.73 -6.42 14.60
N ASP A 161 -14.67 -6.08 15.47
CA ASP A 161 -15.39 -4.82 15.39
C ASP A 161 -14.46 -3.67 15.81
N TRP A 162 -13.78 -3.07 14.84
CA TRP A 162 -12.79 -2.02 15.09
C TRP A 162 -13.41 -0.78 15.72
N MET A 163 -14.65 -0.46 15.34
CA MET A 163 -15.39 0.69 15.88
C MET A 163 -15.66 0.55 17.38
N ARG A 164 -15.92 -0.68 17.85
CA ARG A 164 -16.19 -0.99 19.26
C ARG A 164 -14.99 -1.53 20.02
N HIS A 165 -13.84 -1.66 19.37
CA HIS A 165 -12.64 -2.16 20.02
C HIS A 165 -12.12 -1.14 21.05
N PRO A 166 -11.77 -1.53 22.29
CA PRO A 166 -11.37 -0.59 23.36
C PRO A 166 -10.28 0.40 22.95
N ALA A 167 -9.34 -0.04 22.12
CA ALA A 167 -8.25 0.79 21.59
C ALA A 167 -8.73 2.03 20.79
N VAL A 168 -9.88 1.92 20.11
CA VAL A 168 -10.51 2.99 19.32
C VAL A 168 -11.60 3.66 20.13
N TYR A 169 -12.41 2.86 20.80
CA TYR A 169 -13.62 3.31 21.50
C TYR A 169 -13.32 4.32 22.61
N GLN A 170 -12.30 4.05 23.43
CA GLN A 170 -11.97 4.92 24.57
C GLN A 170 -11.27 6.21 24.13
N ASN A 171 -10.44 6.15 23.07
CA ASN A 171 -9.60 7.27 22.65
C ASN A 171 -10.24 8.15 21.57
N GLY A 172 -10.99 7.55 20.65
CA GLY A 172 -11.61 8.21 19.50
C GLY A 172 -13.02 8.72 19.75
N GLY A 173 -13.59 8.45 20.93
CA GLY A 173 -14.92 8.91 21.30
C GLY A 173 -16.04 8.33 20.44
N THR A 174 -15.86 7.14 19.84
CA THR A 174 -16.87 6.51 18.95
C THR A 174 -18.09 5.98 19.70
N ALA A 175 -18.18 6.20 21.01
CA ALA A 175 -19.30 5.79 21.87
C ALA A 175 -20.67 6.29 21.42
N HIS A 176 -20.71 7.41 20.70
CA HIS A 176 -21.93 8.00 20.17
C HIS A 176 -22.28 7.52 18.74
N MET A 177 -21.44 6.67 18.12
CA MET A 177 -21.72 6.08 16.81
C MET A 177 -22.51 4.79 16.99
N GLY A 178 -23.83 4.88 16.81
CA GLY A 178 -24.68 3.70 16.78
C GLY A 178 -24.59 2.93 15.45
N PRO A 179 -25.11 1.69 15.41
CA PRO A 179 -25.12 0.85 14.22
C PRO A 179 -25.89 1.46 13.04
N GLU A 180 -26.77 2.42 13.29
CA GLU A 180 -27.49 3.20 12.27
C GLU A 180 -26.59 4.09 11.42
N LEU A 181 -25.41 4.47 11.93
CA LEU A 181 -24.45 5.31 11.20
C LEU A 181 -23.46 4.48 10.40
N ARG A 182 -23.03 3.34 10.95
CA ARG A 182 -22.02 2.48 10.33
C ARG A 182 -22.14 1.04 10.82
N THR A 183 -22.08 0.12 9.87
CA THR A 183 -21.88 -1.31 10.15
C THR A 183 -20.44 -1.69 9.82
N ALA A 184 -19.85 -2.59 10.61
CA ALA A 184 -18.53 -3.13 10.31
C ALA A 184 -18.50 -3.81 8.92
N TRP A 185 -17.35 -3.77 8.26
CA TRP A 185 -17.10 -4.46 7.01
C TRP A 185 -17.36 -5.96 7.18
N GLN A 186 -18.10 -6.54 6.24
CA GLN A 186 -18.24 -7.99 6.16
C GLN A 186 -16.95 -8.59 5.62
N GLY A 187 -16.11 -9.13 6.51
CA GLY A 187 -14.76 -9.60 6.15
C GLY A 187 -14.72 -10.59 4.98
N SER A 188 -15.70 -11.51 4.91
CA SER A 188 -15.83 -12.50 3.83
C SER A 188 -16.07 -11.89 2.45
N LEU A 189 -16.57 -10.65 2.37
CA LEU A 189 -16.77 -9.93 1.12
C LEU A 189 -15.68 -8.87 0.90
N ALA A 190 -15.38 -8.09 1.93
CA ALA A 190 -14.45 -6.97 1.85
C ALA A 190 -13.02 -7.42 1.55
N GLY A 191 -12.52 -8.46 2.23
CA GLY A 191 -11.17 -8.98 2.04
C GLY A 191 -10.91 -9.45 0.60
N PRO A 192 -11.71 -10.42 0.08
CA PRO A 192 -11.62 -10.85 -1.31
C PRO A 192 -11.88 -9.71 -2.31
N GLY A 193 -12.84 -8.82 -2.04
CA GLY A 193 -13.16 -7.69 -2.91
C GLY A 193 -11.96 -6.75 -3.11
N VAL A 194 -11.28 -6.38 -2.03
CA VAL A 194 -10.07 -5.54 -2.08
C VAL A 194 -8.91 -6.25 -2.75
N PHE A 195 -8.76 -7.56 -2.53
CA PHE A 195 -7.76 -8.37 -3.22
C PHE A 195 -7.99 -8.40 -4.74
N LEU A 196 -9.22 -8.68 -5.19
CA LEU A 196 -9.59 -8.68 -6.60
C LEU A 196 -9.38 -7.31 -7.22
N PHE A 197 -9.78 -6.24 -6.53
CA PHE A 197 -9.56 -4.87 -6.98
C PHE A 197 -8.06 -4.56 -7.16
N GLY A 198 -7.21 -4.93 -6.20
CA GLY A 198 -5.75 -4.78 -6.31
C GLY A 198 -5.16 -5.57 -7.48
N CYS A 199 -5.59 -6.80 -7.69
CA CYS A 199 -5.18 -7.63 -8.83
C CYS A 199 -5.60 -7.00 -10.18
N LEU A 200 -6.81 -6.44 -10.26
CA LEU A 200 -7.29 -5.73 -11.45
C LEU A 200 -6.44 -4.47 -11.72
N ALA A 201 -6.17 -3.67 -10.69
CA ALA A 201 -5.33 -2.47 -10.80
C ALA A 201 -3.92 -2.83 -11.31
N LEU A 202 -3.32 -3.91 -10.80
CA LEU A 202 -2.06 -4.47 -11.31
C LEU A 202 -2.15 -4.86 -12.79
N GLY A 203 -3.19 -5.61 -13.18
CA GLY A 203 -3.40 -6.04 -14.56
C GLY A 203 -3.52 -4.87 -15.54
N LEU A 204 -4.23 -3.80 -15.14
CA LEU A 204 -4.37 -2.57 -15.93
C LEU A 204 -3.04 -1.81 -16.03
N SER A 205 -2.27 -1.73 -14.93
CA SER A 205 -0.97 -1.05 -14.92
C SER A 205 0.06 -1.69 -15.85
N GLY A 206 0.09 -3.03 -15.94
CA GLY A 206 1.01 -3.77 -16.79
C GLY A 206 0.74 -3.58 -18.29
N ARG A 207 -0.51 -3.32 -18.69
CA ARG A 207 -0.87 -3.06 -20.09
C ARG A 207 -0.36 -1.69 -20.58
N SER A 208 -0.29 -0.71 -19.69
CA SER A 208 0.09 0.67 -20.06
C SER A 208 1.53 0.79 -20.56
N LYS A 209 2.46 -0.07 -20.11
CA LYS A 209 3.87 -0.07 -20.56
C LYS A 209 4.11 -0.79 -21.89
N ARG A 210 3.14 -1.57 -22.38
CA ARG A 210 3.26 -2.29 -23.66
C ARG A 210 2.83 -1.49 -24.88
N ARG A 211 2.52 -0.19 -24.74
CA ARG A 211 2.31 0.64 -25.93
C ARG A 211 3.61 0.64 -26.74
N PRO A 212 3.62 0.08 -27.96
CA PRO A 212 4.79 0.12 -28.81
C PRO A 212 5.19 1.59 -28.91
N ARG A 213 6.49 1.90 -28.71
CA ARG A 213 7.00 3.16 -29.25
C ARG A 213 6.66 3.09 -30.72
N VAL A 214 5.68 3.89 -31.15
CA VAL A 214 5.43 4.12 -32.57
C VAL A 214 6.82 4.50 -33.08
N PRO A 215 7.40 3.74 -34.02
CA PRO A 215 8.72 4.03 -34.53
C PRO A 215 8.66 5.49 -34.97
N GLU A 216 9.37 6.34 -34.24
CA GLU A 216 9.43 7.76 -34.51
C GLU A 216 9.91 7.84 -35.95
N LYS A 217 8.99 8.27 -36.83
CA LYS A 217 9.19 8.23 -38.27
C LYS A 217 10.42 9.08 -38.52
N ASN A 218 11.55 8.41 -38.73
CA ASN A 218 12.88 9.02 -38.68
C ASN A 218 12.87 10.23 -39.62
N PRO A 219 12.92 11.49 -39.11
CA PRO A 219 12.81 12.67 -39.95
C PRO A 219 14.03 12.86 -40.87
N SER A 220 14.98 11.92 -40.86
CA SER A 220 16.15 11.88 -41.75
C SER A 220 15.83 11.58 -43.22
N THR A 221 14.56 11.40 -43.60
CA THR A 221 14.12 11.51 -45.01
C THR A 221 13.59 12.90 -45.37
N VAL A 222 14.03 13.95 -44.67
CA VAL A 222 14.08 15.28 -45.30
C VAL A 222 15.17 15.22 -46.37
N HIS A 223 14.71 15.18 -47.63
CA HIS A 223 15.52 15.36 -48.83
C HIS A 223 16.58 16.45 -48.59
N ARG A 224 17.85 16.06 -48.45
CA ARG A 224 18.95 17.00 -48.61
C ARG A 224 18.97 17.38 -50.09
N PRO A 225 18.74 18.65 -50.48
CA PRO A 225 18.90 19.06 -51.87
C PRO A 225 20.34 18.77 -52.30
N ALA A 226 20.50 18.25 -53.51
CA ALA A 226 21.80 17.92 -54.07
C ALA A 226 22.71 19.16 -54.07
N PRO A 227 24.00 19.03 -53.72
CA PRO A 227 24.94 20.13 -53.82
C PRO A 227 25.03 20.57 -55.29
N ALA A 228 24.71 21.83 -55.56
CA ALA A 228 24.93 22.44 -56.86
C ALA A 228 26.41 22.31 -57.21
N SER A 229 26.71 21.79 -58.41
CA SER A 229 28.09 21.63 -58.86
C SER A 229 28.76 22.99 -58.93
N GLN A 230 29.80 23.20 -58.12
CA GLN A 230 30.70 24.33 -58.26
C GLN A 230 31.33 24.27 -59.66
N ALA A 231 31.00 25.26 -60.49
CA ALA A 231 31.65 25.48 -61.76
C ALA A 231 33.06 26.02 -61.52
N ASP A 232 34.05 25.37 -62.14
CA ASP A 232 35.44 25.81 -62.19
C ASP A 232 35.53 27.24 -62.74
N SER A 233 36.13 28.14 -61.97
CA SER A 233 36.50 29.48 -62.42
C SER A 233 37.89 29.41 -63.06
N PRO A 234 38.06 29.82 -64.33
CA PRO A 234 39.37 29.91 -64.94
C PRO A 234 40.18 31.03 -64.26
N ALA A 235 41.48 30.76 -64.09
CA ALA A 235 42.47 31.71 -63.62
C ALA A 235 42.96 32.55 -64.80
N ASP A 236 42.95 33.87 -64.63
CA ASP A 236 43.72 34.85 -65.40
C ASP A 236 44.83 35.44 -64.52
#